data_AF-A0A8T4JIQ5-F1
#
_entry.id   AF-A0A8T4JIQ5-F1
#
_cell.length_a   1.000
_cell.length_b   1.000
_cell.length_c   1.000
_cell.angle_alpha   90.00
_cell.angle_beta   90.00
_cell.angle_gamma   90.00
#
_symmetry.space_group_name_H-M   'P 1'
#
loop_
_entity.id
_entity.type
_entity.pdbx_description
1 polymer ?
#
loop_
_entity_poly.entity_id
_entity_poly.type
_entity_poly.pdbx_seq_one_letter_code
_entity_poly.pdbx_strand_id
1 'polypeptide(L)'
;VLPSDRLLKKAGYSSLSNAILKHEKFPAFRKLLGQEKIVKPWGYWDKPENRLKEAREAMENEGWDVLPPGRALCKKGYSSLSNAILNHEGFIAFRELLGQENNMLPRGYWDKLENRLNGAKEAMEKKDWEVLPSEEVLKKEGYSPLSYAISDHEGFPAFREKLNQYLGKKSEKEEIECLLEKYIGRED
;
A
#
# COMPACT_ATOMS: atom_id res chain seq x y z
N VAL A 1 26.78 -12.23 1.27
CA VAL A 1 25.93 -13.41 1.56
C VAL A 1 25.44 -14.02 0.25
N LEU A 2 25.58 -15.33 0.08
CA LEU A 2 25.18 -16.08 -1.10
C LEU A 2 23.67 -15.90 -1.31
N PRO A 3 23.26 -15.29 -2.44
CA PRO A 3 21.85 -15.07 -2.75
C PRO A 3 21.06 -16.38 -2.81
N SER A 4 19.73 -16.28 -2.80
CA SER A 4 18.87 -17.46 -3.02
C SER A 4 18.99 -17.98 -4.44
N ASP A 5 18.63 -19.25 -4.67
CA ASP A 5 18.56 -19.88 -5.99
C ASP A 5 17.83 -18.98 -7.01
N ARG A 6 16.68 -18.42 -6.61
CA ARG A 6 15.89 -17.52 -7.44
C ARG A 6 16.65 -16.26 -7.84
N LEU A 7 17.40 -15.65 -6.91
CA LEU A 7 18.16 -14.42 -7.19
C LEU A 7 19.37 -14.71 -8.07
N LEU A 8 20.06 -15.83 -7.88
CA LEU A 8 21.15 -16.25 -8.75
C LEU A 8 20.68 -16.50 -10.17
N LYS A 9 19.57 -17.25 -10.34
CA LYS A 9 18.96 -17.47 -11.66
C LYS A 9 18.52 -16.16 -12.32
N LYS A 10 17.89 -15.25 -11.57
CA LYS A 10 17.48 -13.94 -12.08
C LYS A 10 18.67 -13.08 -12.50
N ALA A 11 19.80 -13.20 -11.83
CA ALA A 11 21.04 -12.49 -12.15
C ALA A 11 21.87 -13.18 -13.26
N GLY A 12 21.36 -14.23 -13.91
CA GLY A 12 22.04 -14.94 -15.00
C GLY A 12 23.00 -16.04 -14.54
N TYR A 13 23.15 -16.28 -13.24
CA TYR A 13 24.05 -17.29 -12.66
C TYR A 13 23.38 -18.66 -12.52
N SER A 14 22.58 -19.08 -13.49
CA SER A 14 21.83 -20.34 -13.45
C SER A 14 22.75 -21.56 -13.34
N SER A 15 23.90 -21.56 -14.03
CA SER A 15 24.88 -22.65 -13.98
C SER A 15 25.49 -22.82 -12.58
N LEU A 16 25.83 -21.71 -11.91
CA LEU A 16 26.31 -21.71 -10.53
C LEU A 16 25.22 -22.21 -9.57
N SER A 17 23.99 -21.72 -9.75
CA SER A 17 22.84 -22.17 -8.95
C SER A 17 22.64 -23.68 -9.04
N ASN A 18 22.70 -24.22 -10.26
CA ASN A 18 22.55 -25.65 -10.52
C ASN A 18 23.73 -26.45 -9.96
N ALA A 19 24.96 -25.95 -10.06
CA ALA A 19 26.14 -26.60 -9.49
C ALA A 19 26.04 -26.70 -7.97
N ILE A 20 25.64 -25.61 -7.30
CA ILE A 20 25.40 -25.59 -5.86
C ILE A 20 24.32 -26.62 -5.50
N LEU A 21 23.18 -26.64 -6.20
CA LEU A 21 22.12 -27.62 -5.92
C LEU A 21 22.56 -29.08 -6.13
N LYS A 22 23.40 -29.34 -7.14
CA LYS A 22 23.85 -30.68 -7.51
C LYS A 22 24.87 -31.24 -6.54
N HIS A 23 25.81 -30.41 -6.09
CA HIS A 23 26.94 -30.87 -5.28
C HIS A 23 26.72 -30.64 -3.79
N GLU A 24 26.26 -29.46 -3.41
CA GLU A 24 26.27 -29.03 -2.03
C GLU A 24 25.14 -28.03 -1.82
N LYS A 25 23.95 -28.55 -1.47
CA LYS A 25 22.72 -27.76 -1.32
C LYS A 25 23.03 -26.42 -0.64
N PHE A 26 22.35 -25.35 -1.07
CA PHE A 26 22.59 -23.97 -0.61
C PHE A 26 22.93 -23.78 0.89
N PRO A 27 22.28 -24.46 1.86
CA PRO A 27 22.67 -24.35 3.26
C PRO A 27 24.10 -24.83 3.56
N ALA A 28 24.52 -25.96 3.00
CA ALA A 28 25.87 -26.50 3.18
C ALA A 28 26.91 -25.62 2.49
N PHE A 29 26.63 -25.18 1.25
CA PHE A 29 27.52 -24.28 0.53
C PHE A 29 27.70 -22.92 1.23
N ARG A 30 26.65 -22.41 1.88
CA ARG A 30 26.76 -21.22 2.74
C ARG A 30 27.64 -21.43 3.96
N LYS A 31 27.58 -22.62 4.58
CA LYS A 31 28.46 -22.98 5.70
C LYS A 31 29.93 -22.98 5.28
N LEU A 32 30.24 -23.53 4.10
CA LEU A 32 31.60 -23.48 3.54
C LEU A 32 32.10 -22.06 3.29
N LEU A 33 31.21 -21.16 2.85
CA LEU A 33 31.55 -19.75 2.63
C LEU A 33 31.69 -18.94 3.93
N GLY A 34 31.59 -19.57 5.11
CA GLY A 34 31.54 -18.87 6.40
C GLY A 34 30.28 -18.02 6.57
N GLN A 35 29.28 -18.23 5.72
CA GLN A 35 28.03 -17.49 5.67
C GLN A 35 26.93 -18.28 6.37
N GLU A 36 27.14 -18.62 7.64
CA GLU A 36 26.09 -19.24 8.45
C GLU A 36 24.89 -18.31 8.58
N LYS A 37 23.98 -18.35 7.60
CA LYS A 37 22.57 -18.07 7.88
C LYS A 37 22.07 -19.28 8.63
N ILE A 38 22.32 -19.27 9.95
CA ILE A 38 21.74 -20.18 10.92
C ILE A 38 20.25 -20.21 10.60
N VAL A 39 19.76 -21.34 10.10
CA VAL A 39 18.32 -21.60 10.06
C VAL A 39 17.84 -21.29 11.46
N LYS A 40 17.00 -20.27 11.59
CA LYS A 40 16.58 -19.80 12.91
C LYS A 40 16.00 -21.01 13.66
N PRO A 41 16.41 -21.23 14.92
CA PRO A 41 16.01 -22.42 15.64
C PRO A 41 14.49 -22.50 15.73
N TRP A 42 13.97 -23.70 15.93
CA TRP A 42 12.54 -23.88 16.16
C TRP A 42 12.07 -22.99 17.32
N GLY A 43 10.95 -22.31 17.13
CA GLY A 43 10.42 -21.32 18.08
C GLY A 43 11.08 -19.94 18.07
N TYR A 44 12.07 -19.68 17.19
CA TYR A 44 12.67 -18.34 17.06
C TYR A 44 11.62 -17.29 16.72
N TRP A 45 10.75 -17.60 15.76
CA TRP A 45 9.74 -16.67 15.28
C TRP A 45 8.57 -16.48 16.24
N ASP A 46 8.42 -17.33 17.26
CA ASP A 46 7.34 -17.23 18.25
C ASP A 46 7.58 -16.05 19.22
N LYS A 47 8.83 -15.64 19.39
CA LYS A 47 9.23 -14.55 20.29
C LYS A 47 9.05 -13.18 19.60
N PRO A 48 8.24 -12.26 20.15
CA PRO A 48 8.01 -10.95 19.55
C PRO A 48 9.30 -10.13 19.44
N GLU A 49 10.23 -10.28 20.37
CA GLU A 49 11.51 -9.57 20.37
C GLU A 49 12.36 -9.93 19.14
N ASN A 50 12.33 -11.21 18.74
CA ASN A 50 13.04 -11.68 17.56
C ASN A 50 12.43 -11.12 16.28
N ARG A 51 11.10 -11.06 16.20
CA ARG A 51 10.40 -10.44 15.07
C ARG A 51 10.74 -8.96 14.96
N LEU A 52 10.67 -8.22 16.07
CA LEU A 52 11.00 -6.80 16.13
C LEU A 52 12.44 -6.53 15.72
N LYS A 53 13.39 -7.34 16.20
CA LYS A 53 14.80 -7.25 15.82
C LYS A 53 14.99 -7.42 14.32
N GLU A 54 14.46 -8.50 13.75
CA GLU A 54 14.59 -8.79 12.30
C GLU A 54 13.90 -7.72 11.44
N ALA A 55 12.79 -7.15 11.91
CA ALA A 55 12.11 -6.06 11.22
C ALA A 55 12.95 -4.77 11.23
N ARG A 56 13.54 -4.39 12.36
CA ARG A 56 14.43 -3.23 12.45
C ARG A 56 15.67 -3.41 11.58
N GLU A 57 16.30 -4.58 11.63
CA GLU A 57 17.44 -4.90 10.76
C GLU A 57 17.05 -4.85 9.28
N ALA A 58 15.89 -5.39 8.90
CA ALA A 58 15.41 -5.33 7.51
C ALA A 58 15.18 -3.88 7.05
N MET A 59 14.58 -3.05 7.90
CA MET A 59 14.36 -1.63 7.63
C MET A 59 15.67 -0.86 7.49
N GLU A 60 16.64 -1.08 8.37
CA GLU A 60 17.96 -0.44 8.32
C GLU A 60 18.73 -0.83 7.04
N ASN A 61 18.75 -2.13 6.72
CA ASN A 61 19.46 -2.64 5.53
C ASN A 61 18.88 -2.12 4.21
N GLU A 62 17.56 -1.86 4.16
CA GLU A 62 16.87 -1.40 2.94
C GLU A 62 16.58 0.11 2.95
N GLY A 63 16.90 0.82 4.05
CA GLY A 63 16.62 2.25 4.22
C GLY A 63 15.14 2.58 4.27
N TRP A 64 14.32 1.78 4.97
CA TRP A 64 12.90 2.05 5.13
C TRP A 64 12.61 2.79 6.43
N ASP A 65 11.90 3.91 6.32
CA ASP A 65 11.38 4.64 7.49
C ASP A 65 10.20 3.91 8.14
N VAL A 66 9.37 3.24 7.32
CA VAL A 66 8.18 2.51 7.75
C VAL A 66 8.24 1.07 7.23
N LEU A 67 7.83 0.11 8.05
CA LEU A 67 7.83 -1.29 7.65
C LEU A 67 6.86 -1.49 6.48
N PRO A 68 7.33 -1.93 5.29
CA PRO A 68 6.49 -2.08 4.13
C PRO A 68 5.53 -3.28 4.30
N PRO A 69 4.43 -3.34 3.53
CA PRO A 69 3.47 -4.44 3.63
C PRO A 69 4.12 -5.78 3.24
N GLY A 70 3.56 -6.88 3.74
CA GLY A 70 4.13 -8.23 3.55
C GLY A 70 4.45 -8.60 2.10
N ARG A 71 3.62 -8.18 1.12
CA ARG A 71 3.90 -8.42 -0.31
C ARG A 71 5.21 -7.75 -0.77
N ALA A 72 5.52 -6.56 -0.29
CA ALA A 72 6.76 -5.85 -0.59
C ALA A 72 7.96 -6.51 0.12
N LEU A 73 7.80 -6.92 1.38
CA LEU A 73 8.81 -7.71 2.11
C LEU A 73 9.16 -9.01 1.36
N CYS A 74 8.16 -9.75 0.89
CA CYS A 74 8.36 -10.97 0.11
C CYS A 74 9.09 -10.72 -1.23
N LYS A 75 8.81 -9.61 -1.91
CA LYS A 75 9.54 -9.23 -3.14
C LYS A 75 11.02 -8.96 -2.87
N LYS A 76 11.34 -8.44 -1.69
CA LYS A 76 12.70 -8.13 -1.21
C LYS A 76 13.40 -9.32 -0.55
N GLY A 77 12.72 -10.46 -0.40
CA GLY A 77 13.31 -11.69 0.13
C GLY A 77 13.11 -11.91 1.63
N TYR A 78 12.33 -11.05 2.30
CA TYR A 78 11.99 -11.15 3.72
C TYR A 78 10.70 -11.96 3.95
N SER A 79 10.52 -13.05 3.20
CA SER A 79 9.29 -13.86 3.28
C SER A 79 9.11 -14.54 4.64
N SER A 80 10.19 -14.96 5.30
CA SER A 80 10.11 -15.55 6.65
C SER A 80 9.60 -14.55 7.68
N LEU A 81 10.13 -13.32 7.67
CA LEU A 81 9.66 -12.23 8.52
C LEU A 81 8.20 -11.88 8.21
N SER A 82 7.85 -11.77 6.92
CA SER A 82 6.47 -11.47 6.50
C SER A 82 5.49 -12.53 7.00
N ASN A 83 5.85 -13.81 6.90
CA ASN A 83 4.98 -14.90 7.37
C ASN A 83 4.91 -14.94 8.89
N ALA A 84 6.03 -14.69 9.59
CA ALA A 84 6.05 -14.63 11.05
C ALA A 84 5.11 -13.53 11.56
N ILE A 85 5.22 -12.31 11.02
CA ILE A 85 4.33 -11.20 11.39
C ILE A 85 2.87 -11.57 11.14
N LEU A 86 2.58 -12.14 9.95
CA LEU A 86 1.20 -12.49 9.57
C LEU A 86 0.59 -13.57 10.46
N ASN A 87 1.37 -14.57 10.88
CA ASN A 87 0.88 -15.72 11.65
C ASN A 87 0.71 -15.45 13.14
N HIS A 88 1.27 -14.36 13.66
CA HIS A 88 1.13 -13.99 15.08
C HIS A 88 0.16 -12.82 15.24
N GLU A 89 0.66 -11.59 15.35
CA GLU A 89 -0.14 -10.38 15.61
C GLU A 89 -0.73 -9.71 14.36
N GLY A 90 -0.19 -10.00 13.17
CA GLY A 90 -0.53 -9.31 11.93
C GLY A 90 0.19 -7.96 11.77
N PHE A 91 0.24 -7.44 10.55
CA PHE A 91 1.01 -6.23 10.21
C PHE A 91 0.53 -4.95 10.91
N ILE A 92 -0.77 -4.89 11.26
CA ILE A 92 -1.36 -3.73 11.95
C ILE A 92 -0.75 -3.64 13.35
N ALA A 93 -1.02 -4.62 14.20
CA ALA A 93 -0.52 -4.66 15.56
C ALA A 93 1.02 -4.69 15.60
N PHE A 94 1.68 -5.31 14.62
CA PHE A 94 3.14 -5.32 14.58
C PHE A 94 3.77 -3.94 14.33
N ARG A 95 3.12 -3.08 13.54
CA ARG A 95 3.58 -1.69 13.36
C ARG A 95 3.45 -0.87 14.64
N GLU A 96 2.38 -1.10 15.40
CA GLU A 96 2.21 -0.48 16.72
C GLU A 96 3.34 -0.90 17.67
N LEU A 97 3.72 -2.18 17.67
CA LEU A 97 4.88 -2.67 18.44
C LEU A 97 6.21 -2.05 17.98
N LEU A 98 6.33 -1.65 16.71
CA LEU A 98 7.48 -0.91 16.20
C LEU A 98 7.45 0.59 16.56
N GLY A 99 6.35 1.08 17.12
CA GLY A 99 6.10 2.50 17.36
C GLY A 99 5.77 3.29 16.08
N GLN A 100 5.29 2.60 15.04
CA GLN A 100 4.91 3.21 13.76
C GLN A 100 3.42 3.53 13.75
N GLU A 101 3.06 4.65 13.15
CA GLU A 101 1.66 5.01 12.91
C GLU A 101 1.02 4.05 11.90
N ASN A 102 -0.15 3.52 12.26
CA ASN A 102 -0.98 2.77 11.34
C ASN A 102 -1.80 3.74 10.49
N ASN A 103 -1.36 3.94 9.25
CA ASN A 103 -2.13 4.73 8.27
C ASN A 103 -3.32 3.96 7.67
N MET A 104 -3.73 2.84 8.28
CA MET A 104 -4.91 2.10 7.83
C MET A 104 -6.15 2.63 8.52
N LEU A 105 -7.06 3.11 7.69
CA LEU A 105 -8.37 3.58 8.10
C LEU A 105 -9.15 2.43 8.75
N PRO A 106 -9.94 2.69 9.81
CA PRO A 106 -10.70 1.65 10.49
C PRO A 106 -11.71 0.99 9.55
N ARG A 107 -12.11 -0.24 9.86
CA ARG A 107 -13.15 -0.95 9.09
C ARG A 107 -14.43 -0.11 9.05
N GLY A 108 -15.02 0.04 7.87
CA GLY A 108 -16.22 0.84 7.65
C GLY A 108 -15.97 2.36 7.63
N TYR A 109 -14.70 2.80 7.64
CA TYR A 109 -14.38 4.22 7.49
C TYR A 109 -15.04 4.81 6.23
N TRP A 110 -14.98 4.11 5.11
CA TRP A 110 -15.55 4.58 3.85
C TRP A 110 -17.07 4.42 3.72
N ASP A 111 -17.74 3.79 4.70
CA ASP A 111 -19.19 3.63 4.70
C ASP A 111 -19.88 4.98 4.97
N LYS A 112 -19.18 5.89 5.65
CA LYS A 112 -19.64 7.26 5.93
C LYS A 112 -19.44 8.14 4.70
N LEU A 113 -20.52 8.73 4.20
CA LEU A 113 -20.48 9.67 3.06
C LEU A 113 -19.49 10.81 3.29
N GLU A 114 -19.47 11.39 4.50
CA GLU A 114 -18.56 12.49 4.85
C GLU A 114 -17.08 12.10 4.71
N ASN A 115 -16.71 10.87 5.06
CA ASN A 115 -15.34 10.38 4.88
C ASN A 115 -14.99 10.25 3.40
N ARG A 116 -15.94 9.78 2.56
CA ARG A 116 -15.74 9.73 1.10
C ARG A 116 -15.58 11.14 0.52
N LEU A 117 -16.42 12.10 0.93
CA LEU A 117 -16.37 13.50 0.49
C LEU A 117 -15.04 14.16 0.86
N ASN A 118 -14.62 14.01 2.12
CA ASN A 118 -13.34 14.52 2.61
C ASN A 118 -12.16 13.89 1.85
N GLY A 119 -12.16 12.56 1.70
CA GLY A 119 -11.09 11.87 0.98
C GLY A 119 -11.02 12.25 -0.49
N ALA A 120 -12.16 12.48 -1.15
CA ALA A 120 -12.23 12.96 -2.52
C ALA A 120 -11.70 14.39 -2.65
N LYS A 121 -12.10 15.30 -1.74
CA LYS A 121 -11.57 16.67 -1.68
C LYS A 121 -10.06 16.68 -1.50
N GLU A 122 -9.54 15.95 -0.52
CA GLU A 122 -8.08 15.88 -0.26
C GLU A 122 -7.33 15.29 -1.47
N ALA A 123 -7.88 14.26 -2.11
CA ALA A 123 -7.29 13.69 -3.32
C ALA A 123 -7.23 14.70 -4.47
N MET A 124 -8.31 15.45 -4.67
CA MET A 124 -8.39 16.51 -5.67
C MET A 124 -7.41 17.64 -5.39
N GLU A 125 -7.30 18.12 -4.15
CA GLU A 125 -6.35 19.16 -3.76
C GLU A 125 -4.90 18.70 -3.93
N LYS A 126 -4.58 17.47 -3.51
CA LYS A 126 -3.22 16.91 -3.61
C LYS A 126 -2.77 16.66 -5.05
N LYS A 127 -3.71 16.43 -5.97
CA LYS A 127 -3.45 16.13 -7.38
C LYS A 127 -3.80 17.29 -8.33
N ASP A 128 -4.25 18.41 -7.77
CA ASP A 128 -4.70 19.60 -8.50
C ASP A 128 -5.78 19.27 -9.55
N TRP A 129 -6.76 18.44 -9.15
CA TRP A 129 -7.89 18.10 -10.00
C TRP A 129 -9.04 19.06 -9.79
N GLU A 130 -9.48 19.69 -10.88
CA GLU A 130 -10.68 20.52 -10.87
C GLU A 130 -11.96 19.69 -10.69
N VAL A 131 -12.00 18.48 -11.27
CA VAL A 131 -13.12 17.54 -11.20
C VAL A 131 -12.60 16.17 -10.77
N LEU A 132 -13.35 15.49 -9.90
CA LEU A 132 -13.01 14.13 -9.48
C LEU A 132 -12.94 13.21 -10.71
N PRO A 133 -11.79 12.59 -11.00
CA PRO A 133 -11.61 11.81 -12.22
C PRO A 133 -12.35 10.47 -12.16
N SER A 134 -12.21 9.64 -13.19
CA SER A 134 -12.88 8.34 -13.25
C SER A 134 -12.26 7.32 -12.28
N GLU A 135 -12.98 6.21 -12.08
CA GLU A 135 -12.54 5.06 -11.30
C GLU A 135 -11.14 4.57 -11.69
N GLU A 136 -10.87 4.46 -12.99
CA GLU A 136 -9.59 3.99 -13.51
C GLU A 136 -8.43 4.93 -13.16
N VAL A 137 -8.66 6.23 -13.25
CA VAL A 137 -7.65 7.25 -12.91
C VAL A 137 -7.36 7.22 -11.42
N LEU A 138 -8.40 7.16 -10.56
CA LEU A 138 -8.19 7.07 -9.11
C LEU A 138 -7.39 5.83 -8.72
N LYS A 139 -7.70 4.66 -9.31
CA LYS A 139 -6.96 3.42 -9.07
C LYS A 139 -5.50 3.54 -9.49
N LYS A 140 -5.24 4.12 -10.66
CA LYS A 140 -3.88 4.33 -11.18
C LYS A 140 -3.05 5.23 -10.27
N GLU A 141 -3.70 6.23 -9.67
CA GLU A 141 -3.07 7.21 -8.79
C GLU A 141 -2.98 6.77 -7.32
N GLY A 142 -3.39 5.54 -7.00
CA GLY A 142 -3.27 4.95 -5.67
C GLY A 142 -4.47 5.18 -4.74
N TYR A 143 -5.56 5.77 -5.24
CA TYR A 143 -6.81 6.02 -4.51
C TYR A 143 -7.82 4.88 -4.67
N SER A 144 -7.35 3.64 -4.87
CA SER A 144 -8.24 2.47 -5.05
C SER A 144 -9.27 2.30 -3.93
N PRO A 145 -8.96 2.46 -2.62
CA PRO A 145 -9.96 2.30 -1.57
C PRO A 145 -11.13 3.29 -1.69
N LEU A 146 -10.83 4.57 -1.94
CA LEU A 146 -11.83 5.61 -2.20
C LEU A 146 -12.64 5.28 -3.45
N SER A 147 -11.96 4.86 -4.52
CA SER A 147 -12.58 4.48 -5.79
C SER A 147 -13.59 3.34 -5.63
N TYR A 148 -13.23 2.28 -4.90
CA TYR A 148 -14.14 1.17 -4.61
C TYR A 148 -15.32 1.62 -3.75
N ALA A 149 -15.07 2.43 -2.72
CA ALA A 149 -16.12 2.94 -1.85
C ALA A 149 -17.15 3.81 -2.60
N ILE A 150 -16.72 4.60 -3.58
CA ILE A 150 -17.65 5.38 -4.41
C ILE A 150 -18.51 4.44 -5.27
N SER A 151 -17.88 3.48 -5.96
CA SER A 151 -18.59 2.55 -6.85
C SER A 151 -19.57 1.64 -6.10
N ASP A 152 -19.22 1.14 -4.92
CA ASP A 152 -20.06 0.21 -4.15
C ASP A 152 -21.32 0.86 -3.57
N HIS A 153 -21.29 2.16 -3.29
CA HIS A 153 -22.40 2.84 -2.61
C HIS A 153 -23.37 3.55 -3.56
N GLU A 154 -22.86 4.40 -4.46
CA GLU A 154 -23.72 5.31 -5.24
C GLU A 154 -23.24 5.53 -6.68
N GLY A 155 -22.01 5.12 -7.00
CA GLY A 155 -21.41 5.34 -8.30
C GLY A 155 -20.87 6.76 -8.48
N PHE A 156 -19.93 6.90 -9.42
CA PHE A 156 -19.23 8.16 -9.67
C PHE A 156 -20.13 9.34 -10.08
N PRO A 157 -21.15 9.17 -10.94
CA PRO A 157 -22.01 10.30 -11.34
C PRO A 157 -22.74 10.92 -10.15
N ALA A 158 -23.48 10.12 -9.37
CA ALA A 158 -24.22 10.60 -8.21
C ALA A 158 -23.30 11.13 -7.11
N PHE A 159 -22.11 10.52 -6.93
CA PHE A 159 -21.13 11.01 -5.97
C PHE A 159 -20.56 12.39 -6.34
N ARG A 160 -20.32 12.66 -7.63
CA ARG A 160 -19.83 13.98 -8.08
C ARG A 160 -20.82 15.10 -7.80
N GLU A 161 -22.11 14.85 -7.96
CA GLU A 161 -23.15 15.84 -7.62
C GLU A 161 -23.08 16.21 -6.13
N LYS A 162 -23.01 15.20 -5.25
CA LYS A 162 -22.87 15.42 -3.80
C LYS A 162 -21.55 16.11 -3.45
N LEU A 163 -20.47 15.76 -4.12
CA LEU A 163 -19.16 16.38 -3.92
C LEU A 163 -19.17 17.85 -4.35
N ASN A 164 -19.79 18.19 -5.47
CA ASN A 164 -19.91 19.57 -5.92
C ASN A 164 -20.71 20.42 -4.92
N GLN A 165 -21.83 19.89 -4.42
CA GLN A 165 -22.60 20.53 -3.35
C GLN A 165 -21.76 20.72 -2.07
N TYR A 166 -21.01 19.69 -1.67
CA TYR A 166 -20.12 19.73 -0.50
C TYR A 166 -19.00 20.77 -0.64
N LEU A 167 -18.47 20.96 -1.86
CA LEU A 167 -17.45 21.95 -2.18
C LEU A 167 -18.03 23.37 -2.38
N GLY A 168 -19.35 23.54 -2.30
CA GLY A 168 -20.02 24.81 -2.61
C GLY A 168 -19.93 25.21 -4.09
N LYS A 169 -19.64 24.26 -4.98
CA LYS A 169 -19.70 24.50 -6.43
C LYS A 169 -21.17 24.54 -6.85
N LYS A 170 -21.54 25.58 -7.59
CA LYS A 170 -22.90 25.70 -8.14
C LYS A 170 -23.18 24.50 -9.03
N SER A 171 -24.39 23.97 -8.92
CA SER A 171 -24.87 22.97 -9.85
C SER A 171 -24.97 23.55 -11.26
N GLU A 172 -24.85 22.71 -12.28
CA GLU A 172 -25.01 23.12 -13.68
C GLU A 172 -26.35 23.84 -13.92
N LYS A 173 -27.40 23.43 -13.18
CA LYS A 173 -28.70 24.10 -13.18
C LYS A 173 -28.63 25.53 -12.63
N GLU A 174 -27.96 25.75 -11.50
CA GLU A 174 -27.78 27.07 -10.89
C GLU A 174 -26.86 27.97 -11.74
N GLU A 175 -25.89 27.39 -12.44
CA GLU A 175 -25.06 28.12 -13.40
C GLU A 175 -25.89 28.55 -14.63
N ILE A 176 -26.73 27.66 -15.16
CA ILE A 176 -27.66 27.97 -16.24
C ILE A 176 -28.67 29.04 -15.80
N GLU A 177 -29.26 28.93 -14.61
CA GLU A 177 -30.18 29.93 -14.06
C GLU A 177 -29.48 31.29 -13.90
N CYS A 178 -28.27 31.33 -13.34
CA CYS A 178 -27.47 32.57 -13.26
C CYS A 178 -27.14 33.17 -14.64
N LEU A 179 -26.89 32.34 -15.66
CA LEU A 179 -26.63 32.80 -17.03
C LEU A 179 -27.91 33.36 -17.67
N LEU A 180 -29.06 32.72 -17.46
CA LEU A 180 -30.35 33.18 -17.94
C LEU A 180 -30.76 34.51 -17.29
N GLU A 181 -30.58 34.66 -15.98
CA GLU A 181 -30.82 35.92 -15.27
C GLU A 181 -29.96 37.07 -15.82
N LYS A 182 -28.68 36.81 -16.12
CA LYS A 182 -27.80 37.81 -16.76
C LYS A 182 -28.22 38.18 -18.17
N TYR A 183 -28.83 37.25 -18.91
CA TYR A 183 -29.25 37.47 -20.29
C TYR A 183 -30.60 38.20 -20.35
N ILE A 184 -31.52 37.89 -19.44
CA ILE A 184 -32.84 38.53 -19.31
C ILE A 184 -32.74 39.89 -18.63
N GLY A 185 -31.81 40.09 -17.70
CA GLY A 185 -31.57 41.37 -17.01
C GLY A 185 -30.80 42.43 -17.82
N ARG A 186 -30.58 42.21 -19.13
CA ARG A 186 -30.03 43.18 -20.08
C ARG A 186 -31.09 43.58 -21.11
N GLU A 187 -32.21 44.09 -20.64
CA GLU A 187 -33.09 44.94 -21.45
C GLU A 187 -33.17 46.29 -20.75
N ASP A 188 -32.30 47.22 -21.16
CA ASP A 188 -32.43 48.68 -21.03
C ASP A 188 -31.47 49.35 -22.02
#